data_AF-A0A958KSY1-F1
#
_entry.id   AF-A0A958KSY1-F1
#
_cell.length_a   1.000
_cell.length_b   1.000
_cell.length_c   1.000
_cell.angle_alpha   90.00
_cell.angle_beta   90.00
_cell.angle_gamma   90.00
#
_symmetry.space_group_name_H-M   'P 1'
#
loop_
_entity.id
_entity.type
_entity.pdbx_description
1 polymer ?
#
loop_
_entity_poly.entity_id
_entity_poly.type
_entity_poly.pdbx_seq_one_letter_code
_entity_poly.pdbx_strand_id
1 'polypeptide(L)'
;MKKHKWTDIYNFEEKIQFVVNVYHFEMRKDINSIKMQLDEALLASSCPYLLKANGLFLDFEKKLNLHALFEENIVFPMLNSLSCTGQDKQFKPLLQMLMGEHQEDRLIIQTIFDALAKSSNYKASSLLESLDKFSVKLLEHSKYEDDFIFEVHCESSVFR
;
A
#
# COMPACT_ATOMS: atom_id res chain seq x y z
N MET A 1 15.07 4.47 18.21
CA MET A 1 15.08 4.13 16.76
C MET A 1 15.47 5.39 16.01
N LYS A 2 16.56 5.34 15.22
CA LYS A 2 17.02 6.50 14.43
C LYS A 2 16.03 6.71 13.28
N LYS A 3 15.47 7.92 13.18
CA LYS A 3 14.66 8.34 12.04
C LYS A 3 15.60 8.48 10.85
N HIS A 4 15.59 7.53 9.92
CA HIS A 4 16.25 7.73 8.63
C HIS A 4 15.51 8.86 7.90
N LYS A 5 16.22 9.91 7.50
CA LYS A 5 15.65 10.92 6.62
C LYS A 5 15.54 10.29 5.23
N TRP A 6 14.35 10.36 4.65
CA TRP A 6 14.01 9.83 3.32
C TRP A 6 14.95 10.32 2.19
N THR A 7 15.69 11.41 2.43
CA THR A 7 16.65 12.01 1.50
C THR A 7 17.96 11.24 1.34
N ASP A 8 18.23 10.24 2.19
CA ASP A 8 19.55 9.61 2.31
C ASP A 8 19.64 8.22 1.64
N ILE A 9 18.64 7.78 0.87
CA ILE A 9 18.65 6.50 0.13
C ILE A 9 19.39 6.70 -1.21
N TYR A 10 20.46 5.93 -1.44
CA TYR A 10 21.36 6.02 -2.58
C TYR A 10 20.81 5.26 -3.80
N ASN A 11 20.78 5.89 -4.97
CA ASN A 11 20.34 5.31 -6.27
C ASN A 11 18.92 4.69 -6.32
N PHE A 12 18.37 4.57 -7.53
CA PHE A 12 16.96 4.19 -7.75
C PHE A 12 16.65 2.74 -7.34
N GLU A 13 17.62 1.84 -7.47
CA GLU A 13 17.47 0.42 -7.13
C GLU A 13 17.28 0.21 -5.62
N GLU A 14 18.03 0.94 -4.78
CA GLU A 14 17.84 0.86 -3.32
C GLU A 14 16.46 1.38 -2.89
N LYS A 15 15.93 2.40 -3.58
CA LYS A 15 14.58 2.90 -3.30
C LYS A 15 13.51 1.85 -3.60
N ILE A 16 13.62 1.13 -4.71
CA ILE A 16 12.73 0.00 -5.03
C ILE A 16 12.87 -1.11 -3.99
N GLN A 17 14.11 -1.52 -3.66
CA GLN A 17 14.33 -2.56 -2.67
C GLN A 17 13.78 -2.19 -1.30
N PHE A 18 13.83 -0.91 -0.93
CA PHE A 18 13.20 -0.42 0.28
C PHE A 18 11.69 -0.63 0.24
N VAL A 19 11.01 -0.24 -0.84
CA VAL A 19 9.54 -0.45 -0.99
C VAL A 19 9.17 -1.93 -0.85
N VAL A 20 9.83 -2.80 -1.60
CA VAL A 20 9.50 -4.24 -1.61
C VAL A 20 9.74 -4.86 -0.23
N ASN A 21 10.90 -4.60 0.38
CA ASN A 21 11.30 -5.28 1.61
C ASN A 21 10.68 -4.67 2.87
N VAL A 22 10.41 -3.37 2.89
CA VAL A 22 9.91 -2.66 4.07
C VAL A 22 8.41 -2.47 4.02
N TYR A 23 7.85 -2.12 2.86
CA TYR A 23 6.41 -1.90 2.74
C TYR A 23 5.69 -3.17 2.29
N HIS A 24 5.94 -3.68 1.08
CA HIS A 24 5.14 -4.78 0.53
C HIS A 24 5.20 -6.03 1.40
N PHE A 25 6.40 -6.41 1.85
CA PHE A 25 6.58 -7.58 2.71
C PHE A 25 5.90 -7.44 4.08
N GLU A 26 6.08 -6.30 4.76
CA GLU A 26 5.48 -6.09 6.08
C GLU A 26 3.96 -5.88 6.00
N MET A 27 3.45 -5.23 4.95
CA MET A 27 2.02 -5.08 4.72
C MET A 27 1.36 -6.43 4.45
N ARG A 28 2.00 -7.35 3.72
CA ARG A 28 1.50 -8.73 3.58
C ARG A 28 1.38 -9.45 4.93
N LYS A 29 2.30 -9.21 5.87
CA LYS A 29 2.19 -9.76 7.24
C LYS A 29 1.04 -9.14 8.02
N ASP A 30 0.91 -7.81 7.97
CA ASP A 30 -0.17 -7.10 8.65
C ASP A 30 -1.54 -7.56 8.12
N ILE A 31 -1.68 -7.71 6.80
CA ILE A 31 -2.90 -8.21 6.16
C ILE A 31 -3.28 -9.59 6.70
N ASN A 32 -2.33 -10.51 6.75
CA ASN A 32 -2.56 -11.85 7.30
C ASN A 32 -2.98 -11.80 8.77
N SER A 33 -2.36 -10.92 9.57
CA SER A 33 -2.74 -10.75 10.98
C SER A 33 -4.16 -10.19 11.13
N ILE A 34 -4.51 -9.16 10.37
CA ILE A 34 -5.84 -8.53 10.41
C ILE A 34 -6.91 -9.53 9.95
N LYS A 35 -6.63 -10.33 8.92
CA LYS A 35 -7.50 -11.40 8.45
C LYS A 35 -7.79 -12.44 9.54
N MET A 36 -6.75 -12.91 10.24
CA MET A 36 -6.94 -13.84 11.37
C MET A 36 -7.81 -13.22 12.47
N GLN A 37 -7.59 -11.94 12.80
CA GLN A 37 -8.41 -11.23 13.80
C GLN A 37 -9.87 -11.08 13.36
N LEU A 38 -10.13 -10.82 12.08
CA LEU A 38 -11.47 -10.78 11.50
C LEU A 38 -12.16 -12.15 11.59
N ASP A 39 -11.48 -13.22 11.21
CA ASP A 39 -11.99 -14.59 11.30
C ASP A 39 -12.34 -14.96 12.74
N GLU A 40 -11.46 -14.66 13.70
CA GLU A 40 -11.72 -14.89 15.12
C GLU A 40 -12.90 -14.07 15.67
N ALA A 41 -13.06 -12.84 15.21
CA ALA A 41 -14.17 -11.99 15.60
C ALA A 41 -15.50 -12.51 15.03
N LEU A 42 -15.49 -13.06 13.80
CA LEU A 42 -16.65 -13.64 13.14
C LEU A 42 -17.09 -14.96 13.79
N LEU A 43 -16.15 -15.77 14.25
CA LEU A 43 -16.45 -16.97 15.05
C LEU A 43 -17.16 -16.61 16.36
N ALA A 44 -16.83 -15.45 16.94
CA ALA A 44 -17.42 -14.98 18.19
C ALA A 44 -18.75 -14.22 18.00
N SER A 45 -19.03 -13.69 16.81
CA SER A 45 -20.18 -12.82 16.57
C SER A 45 -20.61 -12.79 15.11
N SER A 46 -21.90 -13.03 14.85
CA SER A 46 -22.54 -12.83 13.54
C SER A 46 -22.96 -11.37 13.29
N CYS A 47 -22.15 -10.40 13.71
CA CYS A 47 -22.50 -8.98 13.58
C CYS A 47 -22.52 -8.58 12.09
N PRO A 48 -23.61 -8.00 11.56
CA PRO A 48 -23.69 -7.61 10.15
C PRO A 48 -22.58 -6.64 9.71
N TYR A 49 -22.17 -5.73 10.61
CA TYR A 49 -21.09 -4.79 10.34
C TYR A 49 -19.72 -5.47 10.27
N LEU A 50 -19.51 -6.52 11.07
CA LEU A 50 -18.28 -7.31 11.03
C LEU A 50 -18.21 -8.17 9.77
N LEU A 51 -19.34 -8.77 9.35
CA LEU A 51 -19.44 -9.47 8.06
C LEU A 51 -19.12 -8.53 6.88
N LYS A 52 -19.66 -7.31 6.92
CA LYS A 52 -19.37 -6.28 5.92
C LYS A 52 -17.90 -5.88 5.91
N ALA A 53 -17.31 -5.61 7.08
CA ALA A 53 -15.88 -5.29 7.20
C ALA A 53 -15.01 -6.43 6.65
N ASN A 54 -15.32 -7.68 6.98
CA ASN A 54 -14.58 -8.84 6.47
C ASN A 54 -14.66 -8.95 4.94
N GLY A 55 -15.85 -8.83 4.35
CA GLY A 55 -15.99 -8.88 2.89
C GLY A 55 -15.17 -7.79 2.19
N LEU A 56 -15.27 -6.55 2.67
CA LEU A 56 -14.48 -5.42 2.15
C LEU A 56 -12.97 -5.66 2.32
N PHE A 57 -12.54 -6.21 3.46
CA PHE A 57 -11.14 -6.47 3.73
C PHE A 57 -10.56 -7.56 2.81
N LEU A 58 -11.32 -8.62 2.51
CA LEU A 58 -10.89 -9.68 1.59
C LEU A 58 -10.76 -9.17 0.15
N ASP A 59 -11.69 -8.32 -0.30
CA ASP A 59 -11.60 -7.68 -1.61
C ASP A 59 -10.39 -6.73 -1.68
N PHE A 60 -10.16 -5.97 -0.61
CA PHE A 60 -9.00 -5.10 -0.46
C PHE A 60 -7.67 -5.86 -0.46
N GLU A 61 -7.55 -6.94 0.33
CA GLU A 61 -6.40 -7.84 0.35
C GLU A 61 -6.04 -8.31 -1.07
N LYS A 62 -7.05 -8.74 -1.83
CA LYS A 62 -6.83 -9.23 -3.19
C LYS A 62 -6.35 -8.11 -4.11
N LYS A 63 -6.98 -6.94 -4.05
CA LYS A 63 -6.60 -5.76 -4.86
C LYS A 63 -5.15 -5.36 -4.57
N LEU A 64 -4.83 -5.16 -3.29
CA LEU A 64 -3.52 -4.68 -2.87
C LEU A 64 -2.38 -5.67 -3.19
N ASN A 65 -2.64 -6.98 -3.06
CA ASN A 65 -1.67 -7.99 -3.47
C ASN A 65 -1.42 -7.99 -4.99
N LEU A 66 -2.48 -7.82 -5.80
CA LEU A 66 -2.34 -7.74 -7.25
C LEU A 66 -1.59 -6.47 -7.67
N HIS A 67 -1.88 -5.35 -7.02
CA HIS A 67 -1.19 -4.07 -7.21
C HIS A 67 0.31 -4.22 -6.92
N ALA A 68 0.68 -4.68 -5.72
CA ALA A 68 2.08 -4.88 -5.33
C ALA A 68 2.82 -5.85 -6.28
N LEU A 69 2.16 -6.93 -6.72
CA LEU A 69 2.75 -7.87 -7.68
C LEU A 69 2.96 -7.24 -9.06
N PHE A 70 2.04 -6.40 -9.51
CA PHE A 70 2.17 -5.69 -10.76
C PHE A 70 3.34 -4.71 -10.71
N GLU A 71 3.50 -4.00 -9.58
CA GLU A 71 4.63 -3.10 -9.38
C GLU A 71 5.97 -3.84 -9.36
N GLU A 72 6.07 -4.89 -8.53
CA GLU A 72 7.28 -5.70 -8.36
C GLU A 72 7.76 -6.34 -9.66
N ASN A 73 6.84 -6.85 -10.48
CA ASN A 73 7.19 -7.67 -11.64
C ASN A 73 7.18 -6.89 -12.96
N ILE A 74 6.48 -5.77 -13.03
CA ILE A 74 6.27 -5.02 -14.28
C ILE A 74 6.79 -3.59 -14.12
N VAL A 75 6.23 -2.82 -13.19
CA VAL A 75 6.50 -1.37 -13.11
C VAL A 75 7.94 -1.08 -12.70
N PHE A 76 8.42 -1.63 -11.58
CA PHE A 76 9.77 -1.37 -11.09
C PHE A 76 10.87 -1.85 -12.05
N PRO A 77 10.80 -3.06 -12.64
CA PRO A 77 11.77 -3.47 -13.66
C PRO A 77 11.76 -2.56 -14.89
N MET A 78 10.59 -2.07 -15.30
CA MET A 78 10.48 -1.16 -16.44
C MET A 78 11.04 0.22 -16.13
N LEU A 79 10.75 0.78 -14.96
CA LEU A 79 11.34 2.06 -14.53
C LEU A 79 12.87 1.98 -14.45
N ASN A 80 13.42 0.84 -14.03
CA ASN A 80 14.86 0.63 -13.93
C ASN A 80 15.56 0.46 -15.29
N SER A 81 14.84 0.03 -16.34
CA SER A 81 15.42 -0.29 -17.66
C SER A 81 15.26 0.83 -18.70
N LEU A 82 14.41 1.83 -18.46
CA LEU A 82 14.10 2.87 -19.42
C LEU A 82 14.98 4.12 -19.25
N SER A 83 15.39 4.72 -20.38
CA SER A 83 15.90 6.09 -20.42
C SER A 83 14.76 7.09 -20.23
N CYS A 84 15.07 8.32 -19.76
CA CYS A 84 14.09 9.39 -19.50
C CYS A 84 13.08 9.61 -20.65
N THR A 85 13.51 9.47 -21.91
CA THR A 85 12.64 9.65 -23.09
C THR A 85 11.59 8.56 -23.27
N GLY A 86 11.79 7.36 -22.72
CA GLY A 86 10.83 6.26 -22.76
C GLY A 86 9.75 6.37 -21.67
N GLN A 87 10.09 6.95 -20.51
CA GLN A 87 9.17 7.08 -19.38
C GLN A 87 8.03 8.09 -19.67
N ASP A 88 8.33 9.19 -20.36
CA ASP A 88 7.41 10.34 -20.43
C ASP A 88 6.18 10.13 -21.35
N LYS A 89 6.29 9.29 -22.41
CA LYS A 89 5.19 9.08 -23.38
C LYS A 89 4.41 7.79 -23.20
N GLN A 90 5.00 6.76 -22.60
CA GLN A 90 4.33 5.45 -22.43
C GLN A 90 3.94 5.18 -20.99
N PHE A 91 4.68 5.70 -20.01
CA PHE A 91 4.52 5.30 -18.61
C PHE A 91 3.72 6.27 -17.77
N LYS A 92 3.68 7.55 -18.12
CA LYS A 92 2.92 8.55 -17.36
C LYS A 92 1.45 8.16 -17.09
N PRO A 93 0.67 7.63 -18.06
CA PRO A 93 -0.70 7.19 -17.79
C PRO A 93 -0.77 6.00 -16.82
N LEU A 94 0.23 5.09 -16.87
CA LEU A 94 0.30 3.95 -15.97
C LEU A 94 0.61 4.38 -14.54
N LEU A 95 1.59 5.26 -14.36
CA LEU A 95 1.92 5.81 -13.04
C LEU A 95 0.74 6.60 -12.46
N GLN A 96 0.01 7.36 -13.29
CA GLN A 96 -1.21 8.06 -12.87
C GLN A 96 -2.32 7.10 -12.41
N MET A 97 -2.46 5.95 -13.06
CA MET A 97 -3.39 4.91 -12.64
C MET A 97 -3.02 4.36 -11.25
N LEU A 98 -1.73 4.03 -11.02
CA LEU A 98 -1.26 3.51 -9.73
C LEU A 98 -1.44 4.52 -8.58
N MET A 99 -1.09 5.79 -8.81
CA MET A 99 -1.36 6.88 -7.85
C MET A 99 -2.87 7.04 -7.58
N GLY A 100 -3.72 6.77 -8.56
CA GLY A 100 -5.17 6.71 -8.41
C GLY A 100 -5.61 5.54 -7.53
N GLU A 101 -5.03 4.36 -7.73
CA GLU A 101 -5.29 3.17 -6.91
C GLU A 101 -4.92 3.40 -5.44
N HIS A 102 -3.81 4.10 -5.15
CA HIS A 102 -3.44 4.51 -3.79
C HIS A 102 -4.52 5.34 -3.10
N GLN A 103 -5.16 6.24 -3.82
CA GLN A 103 -6.25 7.05 -3.26
C GLN A 103 -7.50 6.21 -2.98
N GLU A 104 -7.83 5.28 -3.87
CA GLU A 104 -8.95 4.35 -3.65
C GLU A 104 -8.72 3.45 -2.44
N ASP A 105 -7.49 2.96 -2.26
CA ASP A 105 -7.11 2.07 -1.17
C ASP A 105 -7.32 2.73 0.20
N ARG A 106 -7.00 4.04 0.30
CA ARG A 106 -7.31 4.85 1.49
C ARG A 106 -8.81 4.91 1.79
N LEU A 107 -9.65 5.06 0.77
CA LEU A 107 -11.10 5.13 0.93
C LEU A 107 -11.70 3.77 1.35
N ILE A 108 -11.16 2.67 0.83
CA ILE A 108 -11.58 1.31 1.19
C ILE A 108 -11.26 1.04 2.66
N ILE A 109 -10.04 1.38 3.11
CA ILE A 109 -9.64 1.23 4.53
C ILE A 109 -10.54 2.05 5.44
N GLN A 110 -10.86 3.30 5.10
CA GLN A 110 -11.80 4.11 5.87
C GLN A 110 -13.18 3.45 5.98
N THR A 111 -13.67 2.86 4.88
CA THR A 111 -14.97 2.16 4.85
C THR A 111 -14.96 0.92 5.74
N ILE A 112 -13.85 0.19 5.80
CA ILE A 112 -13.66 -0.96 6.70
C ILE A 112 -13.65 -0.46 8.16
N PHE A 113 -12.94 0.63 8.43
CA PHE A 113 -12.89 1.27 9.75
C PHE A 113 -14.28 1.64 10.26
N ASP A 114 -15.07 2.32 9.43
CA ASP A 114 -16.42 2.75 9.76
C ASP A 114 -17.36 1.56 10.02
N ALA A 115 -17.18 0.45 9.30
CA ALA A 115 -17.92 -0.77 9.54
C ALA A 115 -17.53 -1.40 10.88
N LEU A 116 -16.23 -1.50 11.17
CA LEU A 116 -15.75 -2.05 12.45
C LEU A 116 -16.15 -1.21 13.66
N ALA A 117 -16.10 0.12 13.55
CA ALA A 117 -16.53 1.05 14.60
C ALA A 117 -18.03 0.92 14.94
N LYS A 118 -18.85 0.50 13.96
CA LYS A 118 -20.28 0.20 14.17
C LYS A 118 -20.52 -1.19 14.75
N SER A 119 -19.51 -2.06 14.78
CA SER A 119 -19.62 -3.34 15.45
C SER A 119 -19.52 -3.13 16.96
N SER A 120 -20.54 -3.54 17.70
CA SER A 120 -20.54 -3.50 19.18
C SER A 120 -19.70 -4.64 19.80
N ASN A 121 -18.71 -5.17 19.06
CA ASN A 121 -17.93 -6.34 19.44
C ASN A 121 -16.71 -5.91 20.28
N TYR A 122 -16.52 -6.48 21.46
CA TYR A 122 -15.38 -6.18 22.34
C TYR A 122 -14.01 -6.53 21.71
N LYS A 123 -13.97 -7.45 20.74
CA LYS A 123 -12.76 -7.75 19.95
C LYS A 123 -12.49 -6.71 18.86
N ALA A 124 -13.40 -5.77 18.61
CA ALA A 124 -13.21 -4.73 17.60
C ALA A 124 -12.07 -3.77 17.98
N SER A 125 -11.76 -3.59 19.26
CA SER A 125 -10.71 -2.64 19.68
C SER A 125 -9.31 -3.02 19.20
N SER A 126 -8.90 -4.29 19.32
CA SER A 126 -7.58 -4.73 18.81
C SER A 126 -7.52 -4.74 17.28
N LEU A 127 -8.65 -5.04 16.64
CA LEU A 127 -8.76 -5.04 15.19
C LEU A 127 -8.70 -3.61 14.63
N LEU A 128 -9.36 -2.65 15.27
CA LEU A 128 -9.28 -1.22 14.94
C LEU A 128 -7.85 -0.70 15.13
N GLU A 129 -7.15 -1.08 16.19
CA GLU A 129 -5.74 -0.71 16.40
C GLU A 129 -4.83 -1.29 15.30
N SER A 130 -5.05 -2.54 14.91
CA SER A 130 -4.28 -3.19 13.85
C SER A 130 -4.54 -2.52 12.49
N LEU A 131 -5.81 -2.20 12.20
CA LEU A 131 -6.20 -1.49 10.98
C LEU A 131 -5.67 -0.06 10.96
N ASP A 132 -5.62 0.63 12.10
CA ASP A 132 -5.05 1.99 12.23
C ASP A 132 -3.57 1.98 11.86
N LYS A 133 -2.79 1.08 12.48
CA LYS A 133 -1.35 0.92 12.19
C LYS A 133 -1.12 0.57 10.72
N PHE A 134 -1.93 -0.32 10.17
CA PHE A 134 -1.86 -0.67 8.75
C PHE A 134 -2.17 0.54 7.86
N SER A 135 -3.18 1.35 8.21
CA SER A 135 -3.56 2.54 7.42
C SER A 135 -2.46 3.60 7.37
N VAL A 136 -1.76 3.82 8.49
CA VAL A 136 -0.61 4.72 8.56
C VAL A 136 0.51 4.21 7.66
N LYS A 137 0.83 2.92 7.74
CA LYS A 137 1.87 2.30 6.89
C LYS A 137 1.52 2.38 5.41
N LEU A 138 0.27 2.11 5.03
CA LEU A 138 -0.22 2.26 3.66
C LEU A 138 -0.07 3.71 3.17
N LEU A 139 -0.37 4.70 4.01
CA LEU A 139 -0.20 6.10 3.65
C LEU A 139 1.28 6.47 3.45
N GLU A 140 2.16 6.01 4.34
CA GLU A 140 3.61 6.23 4.24
C GLU A 140 4.20 5.55 3.00
N HIS A 141 3.74 4.33 2.68
CA HIS A 141 4.08 3.57 1.47
C HIS A 141 3.67 4.32 0.22
N SER A 142 2.38 4.60 0.03
CA SER A 142 1.89 5.26 -1.18
C SER A 142 2.53 6.62 -1.38
N LYS A 143 2.73 7.39 -0.30
CA LYS A 143 3.40 8.68 -0.40
C LYS A 143 4.86 8.53 -0.86
N TYR A 144 5.56 7.52 -0.35
CA TYR A 144 6.94 7.29 -0.75
C TYR A 144 7.04 6.93 -2.23
N GLU A 145 6.14 6.10 -2.73
CA GLU A 145 6.09 5.77 -4.16
C GLU A 145 5.71 6.97 -5.01
N ASP A 146 4.62 7.66 -4.66
CA ASP A 146 4.13 8.83 -5.39
C ASP A 146 5.21 9.90 -5.50
N ASP A 147 5.89 10.24 -4.39
CA ASP A 147 6.86 11.34 -4.30
C ASP A 147 8.27 10.96 -4.81
N PHE A 148 8.68 9.69 -4.76
CA PHE A 148 10.09 9.32 -5.01
C PHE A 148 10.34 8.22 -6.03
N ILE A 149 9.31 7.44 -6.38
CA ILE A 149 9.40 6.38 -7.40
C ILE A 149 8.65 6.80 -8.67
N PHE A 150 7.44 7.33 -8.52
CA PHE A 150 6.53 7.68 -9.61
C PHE A 150 6.63 9.14 -10.03
N GLU A 151 7.09 10.03 -9.15
CA GLU A 151 7.52 11.36 -9.57
C GLU A 151 8.77 11.22 -10.45
N VAL A 152 8.58 11.34 -11.76
CA VAL A 152 9.63 11.19 -12.77
C VAL A 152 10.71 12.26 -12.55
N HIS A 153 11.81 11.92 -11.89
CA HIS A 153 13.02 12.73 -11.89
C HIS A 153 13.78 12.50 -13.19
N CYS A 154 13.30 13.13 -14.27
CA CYS A 154 14.20 13.51 -15.34
C CYS A 154 15.09 14.64 -14.82
N GLU A 155 16.10 14.32 -13.99
CA GLU A 155 17.26 15.19 -13.96
C GLU A 155 17.78 15.19 -15.40
N SER A 156 17.69 16.34 -16.04
CA SER A 156 18.28 16.54 -17.34
C SER A 156 19.73 16.06 -17.24
N SER A 157 20.07 14.96 -17.90
CA SER A 157 21.44 14.68 -18.29
C SER A 157 21.84 15.65 -19.42
N VAL A 158 21.70 16.95 -19.12
CA VAL A 158 22.56 17.99 -19.61
C VAL A 158 23.62 18.18 -18.53
N PHE A 159 24.46 17.18 -18.32
CA PHE A 159 25.87 17.44 -18.04
C PHE A 159 26.68 16.28 -18.62
N ARG A 160 27.56 16.69 -19.54
CA ARG A 160 28.57 15.90 -20.24
C ARG A 160 29.62 15.36 -19.28
#